data_AF-A0A0F4JZ42-F1
#
_entry.id   AF-A0A0F4JZ42-F1
#
_cell.length_a   1.000
_cell.length_b   1.000
_cell.length_c   1.000
_cell.angle_alpha   90.00
_cell.angle_beta   90.00
_cell.angle_gamma   90.00
#
_symmetry.space_group_name_H-M   'P 1'
#
loop_
_entity.id
_entity.type
_entity.pdbx_description
1 polymer ?
#
loop_
_entity_poly.entity_id
_entity_poly.type
_entity_poly.pdbx_seq_one_letter_code
_entity_poly.pdbx_strand_id
1 'polypeptide(L)'
;MSERVTAERVIPEGGRRRRRPTKQGAVLSERLIVETALRLVAQHGAEALSVRRLGAALGADPSALYRYFRNTDALLLALADELIGRAQEGWRATGDWREDLRSMGLRIHACYLSHPQAAVLGAYRTTGRPHETAAVERILGILAAAGFPAPFAVRAYHAFIDQALAFAAQDAAALALPKAAREADEAVWNSVYGRLSADTHPHIAAAFPLLAADMRGSGYPFALELLLAAMAVALPAAAGS
;
A
#
# COMPACT_ATOMS: atom_id res chain seq x y z
N MET A 1 -14.21 19.57 32.96
CA MET A 1 -12.75 19.33 32.95
C MET A 1 -12.31 19.45 31.51
N SER A 2 -11.62 20.55 31.19
CA SER A 2 -11.36 21.03 29.83
C SER A 2 -10.01 20.47 29.36
N GLU A 3 -10.01 19.62 28.35
CA GLU A 3 -8.79 19.11 27.73
C GLU A 3 -8.68 19.73 26.33
N ARG A 4 -7.76 20.69 26.20
CA ARG A 4 -7.46 21.36 24.94
C ARG A 4 -6.69 20.38 24.05
N VAL A 5 -7.35 19.86 23.03
CA VAL A 5 -6.68 19.23 21.88
C VAL A 5 -5.89 20.33 21.17
N THR A 6 -4.57 20.25 21.26
CA THR A 6 -3.66 21.12 20.50
C THR A 6 -3.75 20.76 19.02
N ALA A 7 -4.41 21.61 18.24
CA ALA A 7 -4.41 21.54 16.79
C ALA A 7 -2.97 21.59 16.27
N GLU A 8 -2.52 20.49 15.66
CA GLU A 8 -1.20 20.35 15.05
C GLU A 8 -1.11 21.24 13.81
N ARG A 9 -0.22 22.23 13.89
CA ARG A 9 -0.11 23.33 12.92
C ARG A 9 0.63 22.84 11.69
N VAL A 10 -0.10 22.50 10.63
CA VAL A 10 0.46 22.34 9.27
C VAL A 10 1.11 23.67 8.86
N ILE A 11 2.41 23.65 8.57
CA ILE A 11 3.16 24.84 8.14
C ILE A 11 2.84 25.11 6.66
N PRO A 12 2.32 26.29 6.28
CA PRO A 12 2.03 26.60 4.88
C PRO A 12 3.30 26.78 4.05
N GLU A 13 3.23 26.40 2.77
CA GLU A 13 4.25 26.66 1.76
C GLU A 13 4.44 28.17 1.52
N GLY A 14 5.38 28.80 2.24
CA GLY A 14 5.64 30.23 2.05
C GLY A 14 6.92 30.71 2.73
N GLY A 15 8.07 30.51 2.08
CA GLY A 15 9.34 31.07 2.58
C GLY A 15 10.60 30.55 1.90
N ARG A 16 10.74 30.70 0.58
CA ARG A 16 11.99 30.40 -0.16
C ARG A 16 13.15 31.29 0.33
N ARG A 17 14.10 30.74 1.09
CA ARG A 17 15.46 31.31 1.22
C ARG A 17 16.55 30.22 1.14
N ARG A 18 17.33 30.31 0.05
CA ARG A 18 18.61 29.65 -0.32
C ARG A 18 18.72 28.16 -0.03
N ARG A 19 18.19 27.37 -0.97
CA ARG A 19 18.47 25.95 -1.18
C ARG A 19 19.94 25.76 -1.54
N ARG A 20 20.78 25.27 -0.61
CA ARG A 20 22.18 24.94 -0.89
C ARG A 20 22.19 23.67 -1.77
N PRO A 21 22.83 23.68 -2.95
CA PRO A 21 22.93 22.48 -3.77
C PRO A 21 23.65 21.35 -3.02
N THR A 22 23.26 20.10 -3.26
CA THR A 22 24.04 18.91 -2.86
C THR A 22 25.40 18.94 -3.55
N LYS A 23 26.32 18.03 -3.17
CA LYS A 23 27.60 17.90 -3.87
C LYS A 23 27.44 17.59 -5.38
N GLN A 24 26.28 17.11 -5.81
CA GLN A 24 25.93 16.93 -7.24
C GLN A 24 25.11 18.07 -7.86
N GLY A 25 24.96 19.22 -7.17
CA GLY A 25 24.26 20.39 -7.72
C GLY A 25 22.71 20.34 -7.61
N ALA A 26 22.13 19.26 -7.09
CA ALA A 26 20.69 19.14 -6.91
C ALA A 26 20.22 19.86 -5.64
N VAL A 27 19.08 20.51 -5.69
CA VAL A 27 18.46 21.09 -4.49
C VAL A 27 17.76 19.99 -3.70
N LEU A 28 18.09 19.83 -2.41
CA LEU A 28 17.32 18.95 -1.52
C LEU A 28 15.85 19.39 -1.46
N SER A 29 14.97 18.42 -1.63
CA SER A 29 13.54 18.53 -1.43
C SER A 29 13.03 17.23 -0.83
N GLU A 30 11.89 17.29 -0.16
CA GLU A 30 11.26 16.11 0.42
C GLU A 30 11.03 15.02 -0.63
N ARG A 31 10.46 15.40 -1.78
CA ARG A 31 10.29 14.53 -2.95
C ARG A 31 11.58 13.84 -3.38
N LEU A 32 12.68 14.60 -3.55
CA LEU A 32 13.96 14.01 -3.95
C LEU A 32 14.49 13.01 -2.91
N ILE A 33 14.31 13.30 -1.62
CA ILE A 33 14.74 12.41 -0.54
C ILE A 33 13.93 11.12 -0.56
N VAL A 34 12.59 11.22 -0.65
CA VAL A 34 11.67 10.08 -0.72
C VAL A 34 11.95 9.21 -1.94
N GLU A 35 12.06 9.81 -3.14
CA GLU A 35 12.38 9.08 -4.38
C GLU A 35 13.73 8.36 -4.28
N THR A 36 14.73 8.97 -3.64
CA THR A 36 16.05 8.35 -3.46
C THR A 36 16.00 7.23 -2.44
N ALA A 37 15.23 7.38 -1.36
CA ALA A 37 15.02 6.34 -0.37
C ALA A 37 14.29 5.12 -0.98
N LEU A 38 13.24 5.33 -1.80
CA LEU A 38 12.58 4.25 -2.53
C LEU A 38 13.55 3.49 -3.45
N ARG A 39 14.43 4.19 -4.18
CA ARG A 39 15.46 3.53 -5.01
C ARG A 39 16.45 2.73 -4.17
N LEU A 40 16.89 3.25 -3.03
CA LEU A 40 17.80 2.53 -2.13
C LEU A 40 17.16 1.26 -1.57
N VAL A 41 15.91 1.34 -1.12
CA VAL A 41 15.15 0.21 -0.59
C VAL A 41 14.91 -0.84 -1.68
N ALA A 42 14.61 -0.43 -2.91
CA ALA A 42 14.47 -1.34 -4.04
C ALA A 42 15.76 -2.09 -4.38
N GLN A 43 16.93 -1.45 -4.27
CA GLN A 43 18.23 -2.04 -4.64
C GLN A 43 18.86 -2.88 -3.55
N HIS A 44 18.66 -2.50 -2.28
CA HIS A 44 19.42 -3.04 -1.16
C HIS A 44 18.55 -3.59 -0.03
N GLY A 45 17.23 -3.63 -0.23
CA GLY A 45 16.25 -4.07 0.76
C GLY A 45 15.99 -3.03 1.84
N ALA A 46 14.98 -3.33 2.67
CA ALA A 46 14.53 -2.49 3.77
C ALA A 46 15.64 -2.10 4.77
N GLU A 47 16.52 -3.04 5.10
CA GLU A 47 17.62 -2.85 6.06
C GLU A 47 18.63 -1.79 5.63
N ALA A 48 18.68 -1.46 4.34
CA ALA A 48 19.60 -0.47 3.83
C ALA A 48 19.17 0.97 4.09
N LEU A 49 17.93 1.20 4.55
CA LEU A 49 17.42 2.53 4.81
C LEU A 49 17.98 3.10 6.12
N SER A 50 18.97 3.98 6.00
CA SER A 50 19.48 4.80 7.11
C SER A 50 19.74 6.22 6.64
N VAL A 51 19.63 7.20 7.55
CA VAL A 51 19.91 8.61 7.26
C VAL A 51 21.33 8.80 6.70
N ARG A 52 22.31 8.00 7.16
CA ARG A 52 23.68 8.04 6.67
C ARG A 52 23.81 7.54 5.23
N ARG A 53 23.24 6.38 4.89
CA ARG A 53 23.26 5.84 3.52
C ARG A 53 22.49 6.74 2.56
N LEU A 54 21.36 7.28 3.01
CA LEU A 54 20.55 8.21 2.24
C LEU A 54 21.29 9.54 1.99
N GLY A 55 21.96 10.10 2.99
CA GLY A 55 22.81 11.28 2.83
C GLY A 55 23.94 11.04 1.83
N ALA A 56 24.62 9.89 1.91
CA ALA A 56 25.65 9.51 0.95
C ALA A 56 25.09 9.41 -0.48
N ALA A 57 23.95 8.73 -0.67
CA ALA A 57 23.30 8.60 -1.98
C ALA A 57 22.86 9.96 -2.56
N LEU A 58 22.46 10.90 -1.71
CA LEU A 58 22.05 12.26 -2.07
C LEU A 58 23.23 13.24 -2.20
N GLY A 59 24.46 12.83 -1.91
CA GLY A 59 25.62 13.73 -1.81
C GLY A 59 25.41 14.86 -0.79
N ALA A 60 24.66 14.58 0.27
CA ALA A 60 24.27 15.51 1.33
C ALA A 60 24.82 15.06 2.68
N ASP A 61 25.08 16.03 3.56
CA ASP A 61 25.37 15.71 4.95
C ASP A 61 24.11 15.10 5.62
N PRO A 62 24.22 14.00 6.39
CA PRO A 62 23.09 13.38 7.07
C PRO A 62 22.27 14.36 7.92
N SER A 63 22.89 15.38 8.51
CA SER A 63 22.20 16.40 9.29
C SER A 63 21.21 17.23 8.46
N ALA A 64 21.44 17.37 7.15
CA ALA A 64 20.55 18.09 6.25
C ALA A 64 19.20 17.38 6.07
N LEU A 65 19.15 16.05 6.23
CA LEU A 65 17.92 15.28 6.15
C LEU A 65 17.00 15.53 7.35
N TYR A 66 17.56 15.83 8.54
CA TYR A 66 16.77 16.14 9.73
C TYR A 66 15.97 17.44 9.62
N ARG A 67 16.28 18.30 8.64
CA ARG A 67 15.46 19.48 8.30
C ARG A 67 14.13 19.11 7.62
N TYR A 68 14.04 17.92 7.05
CA TYR A 68 12.84 17.41 6.36
C TYR A 68 12.16 16.34 7.20
N PHE A 69 12.93 15.46 7.85
CA PHE A 69 12.41 14.34 8.62
C PHE A 69 13.03 14.31 10.00
N ARG A 70 12.22 14.48 11.04
CA ARG A 70 12.68 14.50 12.44
C ARG A 70 13.39 13.21 12.89
N ASN A 71 13.09 12.08 12.25
CA ASN A 71 13.68 10.77 12.53
C ASN A 71 13.43 9.81 11.33
N THR A 72 13.99 8.60 11.40
CA THR A 72 13.78 7.55 10.38
C THR A 72 12.32 7.15 10.26
N ASP A 73 11.54 7.18 11.35
CA ASP A 73 10.13 6.83 11.32
C ASP A 73 9.30 7.81 10.46
N ALA A 74 9.56 9.13 10.58
CA ALA A 74 8.92 10.13 9.75
C ALA A 74 9.26 9.97 8.25
N LEU A 75 10.47 9.48 7.94
CA LEU A 75 10.83 9.13 6.57
C LEU A 75 10.06 7.89 6.09
N LEU A 76 9.91 6.86 6.92
CA LEU A 76 9.11 5.68 6.59
C LEU A 76 7.64 6.04 6.32
N LEU A 77 7.04 6.91 7.15
CA LEU A 77 5.68 7.40 6.92
C LEU A 77 5.56 8.18 5.61
N ALA A 78 6.59 8.95 5.24
CA ALA A 78 6.60 9.65 3.96
C ALA A 78 6.76 8.70 2.75
N LEU A 79 7.51 7.60 2.90
CA LEU A 79 7.62 6.57 1.86
C LEU A 79 6.29 5.83 1.67
N ALA A 80 5.60 5.49 2.76
CA ALA A 80 4.28 4.89 2.71
C ALA A 80 3.26 5.81 2.03
N ASP A 81 3.24 7.10 2.41
CA ASP A 81 2.34 8.10 1.83
C ASP A 81 2.61 8.32 0.33
N GLU A 82 3.87 8.30 -0.10
CA GLU A 82 4.24 8.35 -1.52
C GLU A 82 3.71 7.13 -2.30
N LEU A 83 3.74 5.92 -1.72
CA LEU A 83 3.14 4.74 -2.36
C LEU A 83 1.62 4.88 -2.51
N ILE A 84 0.95 5.46 -1.51
CA ILE A 84 -0.48 5.78 -1.60
C ILE A 84 -0.73 6.77 -2.75
N GLY A 85 0.10 7.82 -2.85
CA GLY A 85 0.02 8.80 -3.93
C GLY A 85 0.17 8.16 -5.32
N ARG A 86 1.16 7.29 -5.50
CA ARG A 86 1.42 6.56 -6.75
C ARG A 86 0.26 5.63 -7.14
N ALA A 87 -0.33 4.92 -6.17
CA ALA A 87 -1.48 4.06 -6.44
C ALA A 87 -2.68 4.85 -6.99
N GLN A 88 -2.81 6.12 -6.60
CA GLN A 88 -3.88 7.00 -7.03
C GLN A 88 -3.57 7.78 -8.30
N GLU A 89 -2.32 7.78 -8.76
CA GLU A 89 -1.90 8.59 -9.88
C GLU A 89 -2.68 8.24 -11.15
N GLY A 90 -3.29 9.26 -11.77
CA GLY A 90 -4.09 9.11 -12.98
C GLY A 90 -5.42 8.37 -12.80
N TRP A 91 -5.82 7.98 -11.58
CA TRP A 91 -7.16 7.44 -11.34
C TRP A 91 -8.23 8.52 -11.51
N ARG A 92 -9.38 8.16 -12.07
CA ARG A 92 -10.54 9.04 -12.27
C ARG A 92 -11.81 8.26 -11.97
N ALA A 93 -12.74 8.90 -11.26
CA ALA A 93 -14.05 8.33 -11.00
C ALA A 93 -14.85 8.17 -12.30
N THR A 94 -15.54 7.04 -12.41
CA THR A 94 -16.48 6.73 -13.49
C THR A 94 -17.91 7.08 -13.10
N GLY A 95 -18.19 7.17 -11.79
CA GLY A 95 -19.53 7.31 -11.24
C GLY A 95 -20.21 5.99 -10.92
N ASP A 96 -19.64 4.86 -11.38
CA ASP A 96 -20.01 3.54 -10.89
C ASP A 96 -19.11 3.18 -9.70
N TRP A 97 -19.70 3.17 -8.50
CA TRP A 97 -18.97 2.91 -7.27
C TRP A 97 -18.24 1.57 -7.27
N ARG A 98 -18.78 0.55 -7.95
CA ARG A 98 -18.20 -0.79 -7.96
C ARG A 98 -16.97 -0.81 -8.85
N GLU A 99 -17.06 -0.22 -10.06
CA GLU A 99 -15.92 -0.07 -10.95
C GLU A 99 -14.82 0.81 -10.33
N ASP A 100 -15.23 1.89 -9.67
CA ASP A 100 -14.34 2.83 -9.02
C ASP A 100 -13.53 2.16 -7.91
N LEU A 101 -14.19 1.46 -6.98
CA LEU A 101 -13.51 0.71 -5.92
C LEU A 101 -12.70 -0.47 -6.45
N ARG A 102 -13.19 -1.19 -7.46
CA ARG A 102 -12.41 -2.25 -8.12
C ARG A 102 -11.10 -1.71 -8.67
N SER A 103 -11.17 -0.63 -9.44
CA SER A 103 -9.98 -0.02 -10.04
C SER A 103 -9.01 0.48 -8.97
N MET A 104 -9.51 1.15 -7.92
CA MET A 104 -8.67 1.62 -6.81
C MET A 104 -7.98 0.46 -6.10
N GLY A 105 -8.71 -0.61 -5.79
CA GLY A 105 -8.17 -1.78 -5.10
C GLY A 105 -7.04 -2.43 -5.89
N LEU A 106 -7.28 -2.72 -7.18
CA LEU A 106 -6.27 -3.29 -8.07
C LEU A 106 -5.03 -2.39 -8.23
N ARG A 107 -5.22 -1.06 -8.27
CA ARG A 107 -4.12 -0.09 -8.34
C ARG A 107 -3.28 -0.07 -7.06
N ILE A 108 -3.92 -0.11 -5.88
CA ILE A 108 -3.21 -0.20 -4.59
C ILE A 108 -2.33 -1.45 -4.58
N HIS A 109 -2.92 -2.60 -4.90
CA HIS A 109 -2.22 -3.87 -4.96
C HIS A 109 -1.04 -3.84 -5.94
N ALA A 110 -1.28 -3.47 -7.20
CA ALA A 110 -0.24 -3.41 -8.22
C ALA A 110 0.91 -2.43 -7.87
N CYS A 111 0.59 -1.28 -7.27
CA CYS A 111 1.60 -0.30 -6.86
C CYS A 111 2.55 -0.87 -5.78
N TYR A 112 2.00 -1.61 -4.83
CA TYR A 112 2.77 -2.23 -3.74
C TYR A 112 3.63 -3.39 -4.24
N LEU A 113 3.12 -4.22 -5.16
CA LEU A 113 3.89 -5.26 -5.83
C LEU A 113 5.03 -4.69 -6.70
N SER A 114 4.87 -3.47 -7.22
CA SER A 114 5.93 -2.76 -7.95
C SER A 114 7.03 -2.21 -7.03
N HIS A 115 6.77 -2.13 -5.71
CA HIS A 115 7.71 -1.63 -4.70
C HIS A 115 7.75 -2.56 -3.47
N PRO A 116 8.05 -3.86 -3.65
CA PRO A 116 7.76 -4.87 -2.62
C PRO A 116 8.53 -4.62 -1.32
N GLN A 117 9.78 -4.21 -1.42
CA GLN A 117 10.63 -3.88 -0.26
C GLN A 117 10.12 -2.65 0.54
N ALA A 118 9.46 -1.70 -0.12
CA ALA A 118 8.87 -0.54 0.55
C ALA A 118 7.47 -0.84 1.09
N ALA A 119 6.69 -1.66 0.38
CA ALA A 119 5.38 -2.13 0.81
C ALA A 119 5.45 -2.85 2.15
N VAL A 120 6.43 -3.76 2.33
CA VAL A 120 6.65 -4.50 3.59
C VAL A 120 6.90 -3.59 4.80
N LEU A 121 7.44 -2.39 4.59
CA LEU A 121 7.71 -1.42 5.65
C LEU A 121 6.53 -0.51 5.99
N GLY A 122 5.63 -0.28 5.01
CA GLY A 122 4.64 0.78 5.05
C GLY A 122 3.19 0.32 5.11
N ALA A 123 2.86 -0.91 4.67
CA ALA A 123 1.48 -1.35 4.46
C ALA A 123 0.60 -1.35 5.72
N TYR A 124 1.19 -1.43 6.90
CA TYR A 124 0.48 -1.48 8.18
C TYR A 124 0.53 -0.15 8.96
N ARG A 125 1.03 0.92 8.34
CA ARG A 125 1.24 2.22 9.01
C ARG A 125 0.16 3.21 8.58
N THR A 126 -0.49 3.84 9.55
CA THR A 126 -1.26 5.07 9.34
C THR A 126 -0.30 6.24 9.19
N THR A 127 -0.34 6.96 8.07
CA THR A 127 0.64 8.01 7.76
C THR A 127 0.23 9.37 8.32
N GLY A 128 -1.07 9.68 8.34
CA GLY A 128 -1.63 10.99 8.68
C GLY A 128 -1.30 12.09 7.66
N ARG A 129 -0.88 11.71 6.44
CA ARG A 129 -0.27 12.61 5.45
C ARG A 129 -1.21 12.90 4.28
N PRO A 130 -0.86 13.86 3.39
CA PRO A 130 -1.79 14.35 2.37
C PRO A 130 -2.33 13.28 1.40
N HIS A 131 -1.53 12.27 1.00
CA HIS A 131 -2.02 11.24 0.09
C HIS A 131 -2.97 10.28 0.80
N GLU A 132 -2.67 9.85 2.03
CA GLU A 132 -3.58 9.01 2.82
C GLU A 132 -4.90 9.71 3.09
N THR A 133 -4.88 10.95 3.58
CA THR A 133 -6.11 11.70 3.88
C THR A 133 -6.97 11.92 2.63
N ALA A 134 -6.36 12.23 1.48
CA ALA A 134 -7.07 12.32 0.21
C ALA A 134 -7.64 10.97 -0.26
N ALA A 135 -6.96 9.85 0.04
CA ALA A 135 -7.45 8.52 -0.24
C ALA A 135 -8.67 8.15 0.58
N VAL A 136 -8.63 8.42 1.88
CA VAL A 136 -9.74 8.19 2.81
C VAL A 136 -10.97 8.97 2.35
N GLU A 137 -10.81 10.28 2.12
CA GLU A 137 -11.90 11.17 1.69
C GLU A 137 -12.52 10.69 0.38
N ARG A 138 -11.69 10.30 -0.59
CA ARG A 138 -12.16 9.81 -1.89
C ARG A 138 -12.99 8.54 -1.78
N ILE A 139 -12.51 7.54 -1.04
CA ILE A 139 -13.20 6.25 -0.94
C ILE A 139 -14.53 6.42 -0.17
N LEU A 140 -14.52 7.19 0.93
CA LEU A 140 -15.75 7.53 1.63
C LEU A 140 -16.72 8.33 0.76
N GLY A 141 -16.21 9.24 -0.07
CA GLY A 141 -17.00 9.99 -1.04
C GLY A 141 -17.68 9.10 -2.09
N ILE A 142 -16.98 8.09 -2.62
CA ILE A 142 -17.55 7.10 -3.55
C ILE A 142 -18.71 6.34 -2.87
N LEU A 143 -18.48 5.87 -1.64
CA LEU A 143 -19.50 5.13 -0.90
C LEU A 143 -20.71 5.99 -0.56
N ALA A 144 -20.49 7.23 -0.14
CA ALA A 144 -21.56 8.18 0.15
C ALA A 144 -22.38 8.52 -1.10
N ALA A 145 -21.71 8.79 -2.23
CA ALA A 145 -22.37 9.07 -3.50
C ALA A 145 -23.21 7.89 -4.04
N ALA A 146 -22.80 6.65 -3.72
CA ALA A 146 -23.55 5.45 -4.04
C ALA A 146 -24.81 5.24 -3.17
N GLY A 147 -24.97 6.00 -2.08
CA GLY A 147 -26.10 5.88 -1.17
C GLY A 147 -25.88 4.95 0.03
N PHE A 148 -24.63 4.53 0.30
CA PHE A 148 -24.35 3.75 1.51
C PHE A 148 -24.54 4.60 2.78
N PRO A 149 -25.27 4.10 3.80
CA PRO A 149 -25.36 4.78 5.09
C PRO A 149 -23.98 4.95 5.73
N ALA A 150 -23.71 6.11 6.35
CA ALA A 150 -22.38 6.44 6.89
C ALA A 150 -21.78 5.35 7.82
N PRO A 151 -22.53 4.73 8.77
CA PRO A 151 -21.97 3.65 9.59
C PRO A 151 -21.53 2.44 8.79
N PHE A 152 -22.24 2.11 7.70
CA PHE A 152 -21.86 1.03 6.80
C PHE A 152 -20.65 1.45 5.94
N ALA A 153 -20.67 2.65 5.38
CA ALA A 153 -19.58 3.18 4.55
C ALA A 153 -18.23 3.14 5.27
N VAL A 154 -18.19 3.53 6.56
CA VAL A 154 -16.97 3.46 7.38
C VAL A 154 -16.46 2.02 7.54
N ARG A 155 -17.36 1.06 7.81
CA ARG A 155 -16.98 -0.35 7.95
C ARG A 155 -16.52 -0.95 6.61
N ALA A 156 -17.20 -0.60 5.52
CA ALA A 156 -16.86 -1.04 4.18
C ALA A 156 -15.51 -0.47 3.73
N TYR A 157 -15.26 0.82 3.96
CA TYR A 157 -13.96 1.45 3.76
C TYR A 157 -12.84 0.72 4.49
N HIS A 158 -13.03 0.46 5.79
CA HIS A 158 -12.02 -0.20 6.61
C HIS A 158 -11.72 -1.60 6.09
N ALA A 159 -12.74 -2.42 5.83
CA ALA A 159 -12.58 -3.76 5.28
C ALA A 159 -11.91 -3.75 3.89
N PHE A 160 -12.28 -2.79 3.03
CA PHE A 160 -11.71 -2.64 1.70
C PHE A 160 -10.20 -2.32 1.74
N ILE A 161 -9.80 -1.34 2.57
CA ILE A 161 -8.41 -0.95 2.72
C ILE A 161 -7.58 -2.05 3.40
N ASP A 162 -8.07 -2.64 4.49
CA ASP A 162 -7.37 -3.72 5.18
C ASP A 162 -7.17 -4.92 4.27
N GLN A 163 -8.19 -5.30 3.51
CA GLN A 163 -8.08 -6.40 2.56
C GLN A 163 -7.05 -6.07 1.46
N ALA A 164 -7.10 -4.87 0.87
CA ALA A 164 -6.13 -4.46 -0.15
C ALA A 164 -4.70 -4.46 0.37
N LEU A 165 -4.47 -3.86 1.54
CA LEU A 165 -3.14 -3.74 2.14
C LEU A 165 -2.61 -5.08 2.64
N ALA A 166 -3.45 -5.94 3.24
CA ALA A 166 -3.02 -7.25 3.73
C ALA A 166 -2.58 -8.17 2.58
N PHE A 167 -3.37 -8.27 1.51
CA PHE A 167 -2.96 -9.03 0.32
C PHE A 167 -1.72 -8.43 -0.34
N ALA A 168 -1.69 -7.11 -0.52
CA ALA A 168 -0.54 -6.43 -1.09
C ALA A 168 0.73 -6.64 -0.28
N ALA A 169 0.65 -6.61 1.05
CA ALA A 169 1.78 -6.86 1.94
C ALA A 169 2.26 -8.32 1.86
N GLN A 170 1.34 -9.29 1.86
CA GLN A 170 1.67 -10.70 1.73
C GLN A 170 2.36 -11.00 0.40
N ASP A 171 1.78 -10.52 -0.70
CA ASP A 171 2.31 -10.77 -2.05
C ASP A 171 3.63 -10.01 -2.28
N ALA A 172 3.74 -8.78 -1.77
CA ALA A 172 5.00 -8.03 -1.77
C ALA A 172 6.09 -8.74 -0.95
N ALA A 173 5.75 -9.30 0.22
CA ALA A 173 6.69 -10.07 1.03
C ALA A 173 7.18 -11.31 0.28
N ALA A 174 6.28 -12.04 -0.38
CA ALA A 174 6.66 -13.17 -1.23
C ALA A 174 7.61 -12.74 -2.37
N LEU A 175 7.34 -11.62 -3.04
CA LEU A 175 8.24 -11.06 -4.06
C LEU A 175 9.58 -10.56 -3.50
N ALA A 176 9.61 -10.10 -2.25
CA ALA A 176 10.81 -9.61 -1.58
C ALA A 176 11.78 -10.71 -1.14
N LEU A 177 11.34 -11.97 -1.08
CA LEU A 177 12.19 -13.12 -0.71
C LEU A 177 13.37 -13.29 -1.68
N PRO A 178 14.49 -13.89 -1.23
CA PRO A 178 15.54 -14.36 -2.14
C PRO A 178 14.97 -15.33 -3.19
N LYS A 179 15.51 -15.28 -4.42
CA LYS A 179 15.04 -16.13 -5.52
C LYS A 179 15.00 -17.62 -5.16
N ALA A 180 16.04 -18.12 -4.50
CA ALA A 180 16.12 -19.53 -4.10
C ALA A 180 15.01 -19.93 -3.11
N ALA A 181 14.59 -19.02 -2.22
CA ALA A 181 13.49 -19.29 -1.29
C ALA A 181 12.16 -19.37 -2.05
N ARG A 182 11.89 -18.44 -2.99
CA ARG A 182 10.68 -18.49 -3.82
C ARG A 182 10.59 -19.78 -4.65
N GLU A 183 11.69 -20.18 -5.28
CA GLU A 183 11.74 -21.43 -6.06
C GLU A 183 11.53 -22.67 -5.18
N ALA A 184 12.06 -22.66 -3.95
CA ALA A 184 11.82 -23.73 -2.99
C ALA A 184 10.34 -23.81 -2.58
N ASP A 185 9.72 -22.67 -2.26
CA ASP A 185 8.30 -22.58 -1.89
C ASP A 185 7.38 -23.04 -3.03
N GLU A 186 7.65 -22.62 -4.27
CA GLU A 186 6.92 -23.07 -5.45
C GLU A 186 7.04 -24.60 -5.66
N ALA A 187 8.22 -25.17 -5.40
CA ALA A 187 8.46 -26.60 -5.55
C ALA A 187 7.69 -27.45 -4.51
N VAL A 188 7.31 -26.89 -3.35
CA VAL A 188 6.51 -27.57 -2.32
C VAL A 188 5.14 -28.00 -2.88
N TRP A 189 4.54 -27.22 -3.77
CA TRP A 189 3.25 -27.56 -4.39
C TRP A 189 3.30 -28.91 -5.11
N ASN A 190 4.29 -29.13 -5.97
CA ASN A 190 4.40 -30.40 -6.70
C ASN A 190 4.99 -31.53 -5.84
N SER A 191 5.91 -31.21 -4.92
CA SER A 191 6.64 -32.21 -4.15
C SER A 191 5.92 -32.67 -2.87
N VAL A 192 5.04 -31.86 -2.30
CA VAL A 192 4.29 -32.24 -1.11
C VAL A 192 2.83 -32.39 -1.48
N TYR A 193 2.17 -31.28 -1.84
CA TYR A 193 0.72 -31.26 -2.06
C TYR A 193 0.27 -32.16 -3.21
N GLY A 194 1.04 -32.21 -4.31
CA GLY A 194 0.75 -33.06 -5.47
C GLY A 194 0.91 -34.56 -5.24
N ARG A 195 1.46 -34.98 -4.09
CA ARG A 195 1.68 -36.40 -3.74
C ARG A 195 0.84 -36.88 -2.56
N LEU A 196 -0.02 -36.03 -2.01
CA LEU A 196 -0.88 -36.42 -0.90
C LEU A 196 -1.93 -37.43 -1.36
N SER A 197 -2.06 -38.54 -0.62
CA SER A 197 -3.04 -39.59 -0.93
C SER A 197 -4.47 -39.12 -0.66
N ALA A 198 -5.40 -39.54 -1.51
CA ALA A 198 -6.83 -39.32 -1.31
C ALA A 198 -7.37 -40.01 -0.04
N ASP A 199 -6.70 -41.06 0.46
CA ASP A 199 -7.12 -41.77 1.68
C ASP A 199 -6.98 -40.90 2.94
N THR A 200 -6.02 -39.96 2.93
CA THR A 200 -5.72 -39.10 4.09
C THR A 200 -6.04 -37.62 3.83
N HIS A 201 -5.94 -37.17 2.57
CA HIS A 201 -6.15 -35.79 2.16
C HIS A 201 -7.10 -35.71 0.94
N PRO A 202 -8.33 -36.24 1.06
CA PRO A 202 -9.25 -36.39 -0.08
C PRO A 202 -9.53 -35.07 -0.81
N HIS A 203 -9.67 -33.96 -0.09
CA HIS A 203 -9.97 -32.66 -0.68
C HIS A 203 -8.78 -32.07 -1.45
N ILE A 204 -7.57 -32.17 -0.92
CA ILE A 204 -6.36 -31.68 -1.61
C ILE A 204 -6.11 -32.54 -2.84
N ALA A 205 -6.15 -33.87 -2.69
CA ALA A 205 -5.94 -34.79 -3.81
C ALA A 205 -6.94 -34.55 -4.96
N ALA A 206 -8.22 -34.31 -4.63
CA ALA A 206 -9.26 -34.04 -5.63
C ALA A 206 -9.09 -32.66 -6.32
N ALA A 207 -8.65 -31.64 -5.59
CA ALA A 207 -8.58 -30.26 -6.09
C ALA A 207 -7.18 -29.83 -6.58
N PHE A 208 -6.16 -30.67 -6.41
CA PHE A 208 -4.76 -30.28 -6.58
C PHE A 208 -4.44 -29.53 -7.88
N PRO A 209 -4.91 -29.96 -9.07
CA PRO A 209 -4.61 -29.24 -10.31
C PRO A 209 -5.09 -27.78 -10.29
N LEU A 210 -6.26 -27.53 -9.68
CA LEU A 210 -6.83 -26.18 -9.52
C LEU A 210 -6.09 -25.41 -8.42
N LEU A 211 -5.88 -26.05 -7.27
CA LEU A 211 -5.22 -25.45 -6.10
C LEU A 211 -3.79 -24.99 -6.44
N ALA A 212 -3.00 -25.84 -7.11
CA ALA A 212 -1.64 -25.51 -7.50
C ALA A 212 -1.60 -24.40 -8.57
N ALA A 213 -2.61 -24.32 -9.44
CA ALA A 213 -2.71 -23.25 -10.43
C ALA A 213 -3.02 -21.89 -9.80
N ASP A 214 -3.99 -21.86 -8.89
CA ASP A 214 -4.46 -20.65 -8.22
C ASP A 214 -3.41 -20.09 -7.24
N MET A 215 -2.77 -20.96 -6.46
CA MET A 215 -1.84 -20.55 -5.38
C MET A 215 -0.50 -19.99 -5.86
N ARG A 216 -0.24 -19.98 -7.17
CA ARG A 216 0.88 -19.24 -7.77
C ARG A 216 0.55 -17.76 -8.00
N GLY A 217 -0.74 -17.42 -8.03
CA GLY A 217 -1.21 -16.06 -8.21
C GLY A 217 -1.62 -15.42 -6.89
N SER A 218 -1.99 -14.14 -6.97
CA SER A 218 -2.63 -13.44 -5.86
C SER A 218 -4.12 -13.80 -5.80
N GLY A 219 -4.62 -14.14 -4.61
CA GLY A 219 -6.06 -14.27 -4.36
C GLY A 219 -6.80 -12.92 -4.31
N TYR A 220 -6.09 -11.79 -4.34
CA TYR A 220 -6.67 -10.47 -4.14
C TYR A 220 -7.76 -10.08 -5.15
N PRO A 221 -7.59 -10.27 -6.47
CA PRO A 221 -8.64 -9.88 -7.43
C PRO A 221 -9.96 -10.59 -7.15
N PHE A 222 -9.90 -11.88 -6.77
CA PHE A 222 -11.08 -12.65 -6.41
C PHE A 222 -11.69 -12.17 -5.08
N ALA A 223 -10.87 -11.97 -4.05
CA ALA A 223 -11.33 -11.46 -2.76
C ALA A 223 -11.98 -10.06 -2.87
N LEU A 224 -11.43 -9.20 -3.74
CA LEU A 224 -11.99 -7.89 -4.02
C LEU A 224 -13.39 -8.00 -4.63
N GLU A 225 -13.60 -8.87 -5.61
CA GLU A 225 -14.93 -9.10 -6.18
C GLU A 225 -15.92 -9.65 -5.15
N LEU A 226 -15.48 -10.54 -4.26
CA LEU A 226 -16.33 -11.04 -3.17
C LEU A 226 -16.79 -9.91 -2.24
N LEU A 227 -15.88 -9.02 -1.86
CA LEU A 227 -16.20 -7.87 -1.01
C LEU A 227 -17.18 -6.92 -1.72
N LEU A 228 -16.91 -6.58 -2.98
CA LEU A 228 -17.77 -5.68 -3.77
C LEU A 228 -19.16 -6.28 -4.00
N ALA A 229 -19.25 -7.59 -4.26
CA ALA A 229 -20.53 -8.28 -4.39
C ALA A 229 -21.32 -8.26 -3.08
N ALA A 230 -20.69 -8.49 -1.93
CA ALA A 230 -21.34 -8.41 -0.63
C ALA A 230 -21.84 -7.00 -0.31
N MET A 231 -21.05 -5.97 -0.66
CA MET A 231 -21.46 -4.57 -0.51
C MET A 231 -22.68 -4.24 -1.38
N ALA A 232 -22.74 -4.76 -2.61
CA ALA A 232 -23.87 -4.52 -3.51
C ALA A 232 -25.19 -5.07 -2.94
N VAL A 233 -25.16 -6.22 -2.26
CA VAL A 233 -26.35 -6.79 -1.58
C VAL A 233 -26.77 -5.94 -0.38
N ALA A 234 -25.82 -5.32 0.32
CA ALA A 234 -26.08 -4.48 1.49
C ALA A 234 -26.48 -3.04 1.14
N LEU A 235 -26.34 -2.64 -0.13
CA LEU A 235 -26.78 -1.32 -0.58
C LEU A 235 -28.31 -1.25 -0.46
N PRO A 236 -28.87 -0.28 0.27
CA PRO A 236 -30.31 -0.13 0.35
C PRO A 236 -30.88 -0.01 -1.07
N ALA A 237 -31.93 -0.79 -1.38
CA ALA A 237 -32.68 -0.54 -2.60
C ALA A 237 -33.09 0.94 -2.57
N ALA A 238 -32.71 1.69 -3.61
CA ALA A 238 -33.02 3.10 -3.70
C ALA A 238 -34.51 3.28 -3.38
N ALA A 239 -34.82 3.94 -2.26
CA ALA A 239 -36.20 4.20 -1.89
C ALA A 239 -36.80 4.97 -3.07
N GLY A 240 -37.76 4.33 -3.73
CA GLY A 240 -38.33 4.79 -4.99
C GLY A 240 -38.75 6.25 -4.88
N SER A 241 -38.30 7.03 -5.88
CA SER A 241 -38.85 8.33 -6.26
C SER A 241 -40.35 8.30 -6.44
#